data_AF-A0A2N2S7W6-F1
#
_entry.id   AF-A0A2N2S7W6-F1
#
_cell.length_a   1.000
_cell.length_b   1.000
_cell.length_c   1.000
_cell.angle_alpha   90.00
_cell.angle_beta   90.00
_cell.angle_gamma   90.00
#
_symmetry.space_group_name_H-M   'P 1'
#
loop_
_entity.id
_entity.type
_entity.pdbx_description
1 polymer ?
#
loop_
_entity_poly.entity_id
_entity_poly.type
_entity_poly.pdbx_seq_one_letter_code
_entity_poly.pdbx_strand_id
1 'polypeptide(L)'
;DDTSAAMQEAIEELLASHGYEHYETSAFAQKSKRARHNLNYWTFGDYLGIGAGAHSKLSYHDKITRESRHKHPSRYLENAAKGQAIDNEWTISQDELGFEFMMNALRLTEGFDIDLFQLRTGLPIDRIEPALKTAWNKGLITVENNLIKPTLLGQRFLNELLQLFLV
;
A
#
# COMPACT_ATOMS: atom_id res chain seq x y z
N ASP A 1 21.13 -10.46 -6.92
CA ASP A 1 19.75 -10.70 -7.38
C ASP A 1 19.37 -12.16 -7.25
N ASP A 2 20.05 -13.09 -7.93
CA ASP A 2 19.72 -14.53 -7.87
C ASP A 2 19.75 -15.15 -6.47
N THR A 3 20.78 -14.86 -5.66
CA THR A 3 20.86 -15.37 -4.28
C THR A 3 19.74 -14.84 -3.40
N SER A 4 19.35 -13.57 -3.56
CA SER A 4 18.24 -12.97 -2.81
C SER A 4 16.91 -13.59 -3.18
N ALA A 5 16.69 -13.89 -4.47
CA ALA A 5 15.50 -14.59 -4.95
C ALA A 5 15.41 -16.00 -4.37
N ALA A 6 16.51 -16.77 -4.42
CA ALA A 6 16.55 -18.12 -3.84
C ALA A 6 16.30 -18.12 -2.32
N MET A 7 16.84 -17.13 -1.60
CA MET A 7 16.57 -16.98 -0.15
C MET A 7 15.08 -16.68 0.11
N GLN A 8 14.47 -15.82 -0.69
CA GLN A 8 13.06 -15.48 -0.56
C GLN A 8 12.15 -16.71 -0.77
N GLU A 9 12.42 -17.50 -1.81
CA GLU A 9 11.68 -18.74 -2.08
C GLU A 9 11.82 -19.75 -0.94
N ALA A 10 13.04 -19.94 -0.41
CA ALA A 10 13.29 -20.81 0.73
C ALA A 10 12.56 -20.34 2.01
N ILE A 11 12.50 -19.03 2.24
CA ILE A 11 11.75 -18.45 3.38
C ILE A 11 10.25 -18.72 3.21
N GLU A 12 9.70 -18.47 2.03
CA GLU A 12 8.28 -18.69 1.73
C GLU A 12 7.89 -20.15 1.90
N GLU A 13 8.68 -21.09 1.37
CA GLU A 13 8.44 -22.53 1.50
C GLU A 13 8.50 -22.97 2.97
N LEU A 14 9.53 -22.55 3.70
CA LEU A 14 9.67 -22.88 5.11
C LEU A 14 8.50 -22.34 5.94
N LEU A 15 8.12 -21.08 5.75
CA LEU A 15 7.01 -20.47 6.49
C LEU A 15 5.66 -21.10 6.14
N ALA A 16 5.42 -21.39 4.86
CA ALA A 16 4.21 -22.09 4.42
C ALA A 16 4.09 -23.48 5.05
N SER A 17 5.19 -24.25 5.13
CA SER A 17 5.21 -25.56 5.79
C SER A 17 4.87 -25.50 7.30
N HIS A 18 5.01 -24.33 7.92
CA HIS A 18 4.65 -24.07 9.32
C HIS A 18 3.31 -23.31 9.48
N GLY A 19 2.51 -23.20 8.41
CA GLY A 19 1.17 -22.61 8.45
C GLY A 19 1.13 -21.07 8.44
N TYR A 20 2.22 -20.42 8.03
CA TYR A 20 2.25 -18.98 7.82
C TYR A 20 1.88 -18.64 6.37
N GLU A 21 1.01 -17.66 6.20
CA GLU A 21 0.58 -17.15 4.90
C GLU A 21 1.36 -15.87 4.57
N HIS A 22 1.90 -15.78 3.35
CA HIS A 22 2.48 -14.55 2.80
C HIS A 22 1.35 -13.60 2.38
N TYR A 23 0.77 -12.89 3.35
CA TYR A 23 -0.44 -12.11 3.12
C TYR A 23 -0.16 -10.71 2.52
N GLU A 24 1.08 -10.23 2.63
CA GLU A 24 1.54 -8.98 2.03
C GLU A 24 3.05 -9.00 1.73
N THR A 25 3.50 -8.10 0.85
CA THR A 25 4.88 -8.01 0.31
C THR A 25 6.00 -8.39 1.27
N SER A 26 5.97 -7.92 2.51
CA SER A 26 7.06 -8.06 3.49
C SER A 26 6.71 -8.87 4.75
N ALA A 27 5.49 -9.39 4.88
CA ALA A 27 5.08 -10.08 6.10
C ALA A 27 4.31 -11.37 5.88
N PHE A 28 4.54 -12.25 6.85
CA PHE A 28 3.93 -13.55 6.95
C PHE A 28 3.20 -13.65 8.28
N ALA A 29 2.03 -14.27 8.28
CA ALA A 29 1.29 -14.51 9.51
C ALA A 29 0.41 -15.74 9.37
N GLN A 30 0.14 -16.40 10.49
CA GLN A 30 -0.99 -17.32 10.57
C GLN A 30 -2.31 -16.55 10.37
N LYS A 31 -3.33 -17.21 9.83
CA LYS A 31 -4.60 -16.59 9.38
C LYS A 31 -5.23 -15.58 10.35
N SER A 32 -5.17 -15.82 11.67
CA SER A 32 -5.75 -14.94 12.71
C SER A 32 -4.76 -13.96 13.35
N LYS A 33 -3.54 -13.88 12.83
CA LYS A 33 -2.42 -13.11 13.40
C LYS A 33 -1.87 -12.03 12.46
N ARG A 34 -2.57 -11.76 11.34
CA ARG A 34 -2.19 -10.70 10.40
C ARG A 34 -2.19 -9.33 11.10
N ALA A 35 -1.19 -8.50 10.79
CA ALA A 35 -1.04 -7.20 11.43
C ALA A 35 -2.15 -6.23 10.97
N ARG A 36 -3.04 -5.86 11.89
CA ARG A 36 -4.19 -4.98 11.60
C ARG A 36 -3.77 -3.61 11.04
N HIS A 37 -2.66 -3.05 11.50
CA HIS A 37 -2.19 -1.75 11.02
C HIS A 37 -1.65 -1.84 9.59
N ASN A 38 -0.87 -2.88 9.24
CA ASN A 38 -0.43 -3.12 7.85
C ASN A 38 -1.64 -3.26 6.92
N LEU A 39 -2.63 -4.06 7.30
CA LEU A 39 -3.85 -4.22 6.51
C LEU A 39 -4.58 -2.89 6.30
N ASN A 40 -4.65 -2.02 7.31
CA ASN A 40 -5.23 -0.69 7.16
C ASN A 40 -4.42 0.18 6.18
N TYR A 41 -3.08 0.18 6.28
CA TYR A 41 -2.23 0.92 5.35
C TYR A 41 -2.41 0.44 3.91
N TRP A 42 -2.37 -0.88 3.70
CA TRP A 42 -2.44 -1.48 2.38
C TRP A 42 -3.84 -1.39 1.75
N THR A 43 -4.89 -1.34 2.55
CA THR A 43 -6.26 -1.05 2.05
C THR A 43 -6.53 0.45 1.88
N PHE A 44 -5.48 1.28 1.84
CA PHE A 44 -5.51 2.73 1.71
C PHE A 44 -6.42 3.41 2.75
N GLY A 45 -6.49 2.82 3.95
CA GLY A 45 -7.24 3.34 5.08
C GLY A 45 -6.53 4.51 5.76
N ASP A 46 -7.28 5.20 6.63
CA ASP A 46 -6.75 6.36 7.35
C ASP A 46 -5.99 5.93 8.60
N TYR A 47 -4.95 6.70 8.91
CA TYR A 47 -4.13 6.48 10.10
C TYR A 47 -3.44 7.77 10.54
N LEU A 48 -3.23 7.87 11.86
CA LEU A 48 -2.57 9.00 12.49
C LEU A 48 -1.14 8.63 12.88
N GLY A 49 -0.17 9.40 12.39
CA GLY A 49 1.22 9.31 12.80
C GLY A 49 1.48 10.08 14.09
N ILE A 50 1.98 9.39 15.12
CA ILE A 50 2.37 9.97 16.40
C ILE A 50 3.83 9.63 16.66
N GLY A 51 4.61 10.63 17.10
CA GLY A 51 6.04 10.50 17.32
C GLY A 51 6.89 11.13 16.22
N ALA A 52 8.18 11.28 16.52
CA ALA A 52 9.15 11.85 15.59
C ALA A 52 9.23 11.02 14.29
N GLY A 53 9.17 11.70 13.14
CA GLY A 53 9.21 11.07 11.82
C GLY A 53 7.97 10.28 11.42
N ALA A 54 6.90 10.27 12.24
CA ALA A 54 5.68 9.57 11.90
C ALA A 54 4.93 10.26 10.74
N HIS A 55 4.13 9.47 10.01
CA HIS A 55 3.31 9.94 8.90
C HIS A 55 1.83 9.64 9.14
N SER A 56 0.96 10.46 8.57
CA SER A 56 -0.49 10.25 8.55
C SER A 56 -1.00 10.17 7.12
N LYS A 57 -2.11 9.45 6.93
CA LYS A 57 -3.00 9.59 5.78
C LYS A 57 -4.40 9.83 6.34
N LEU A 58 -5.02 10.95 5.97
CA LEU A 58 -6.35 11.31 6.46
C LEU A 58 -7.25 11.67 5.27
N SER A 59 -8.44 11.07 5.23
CA SER A 59 -9.44 11.31 4.19
C SER A 59 -10.54 12.22 4.75
N TYR A 60 -10.87 13.25 3.99
CA TYR A 60 -11.94 14.21 4.25
C TYR A 60 -12.99 14.10 3.15
N HIS A 61 -14.11 14.83 3.28
CA HIS A 61 -15.21 14.75 2.31
C HIS A 61 -14.83 15.22 0.90
N ASP A 62 -13.82 16.08 0.76
CA ASP A 62 -13.39 16.72 -0.48
C ASP A 62 -11.93 16.44 -0.86
N LYS A 63 -11.12 15.88 0.05
CA LYS A 63 -9.68 15.71 -0.17
C LYS A 63 -9.08 14.57 0.65
N ILE A 64 -7.91 14.11 0.24
CA ILE A 64 -7.06 13.21 1.01
C ILE A 64 -5.74 13.93 1.28
N THR A 65 -5.29 13.89 2.53
CA THR A 65 -4.06 14.56 2.96
C THR A 65 -3.04 13.57 3.48
N ARG A 66 -1.77 13.92 3.30
CA ARG A 66 -0.64 13.29 3.97
C ARG A 66 -0.06 14.31 4.93
N GLU A 67 0.34 13.82 6.09
CA GLU A 67 1.09 14.61 7.06
C GLU A 67 2.40 13.90 7.39
N SER A 68 3.40 14.69 7.78
CA SER A 68 4.62 14.19 8.40
C SER A 68 4.89 14.95 9.69
N ARG A 69 5.47 14.25 10.67
CA ARG A 69 6.00 14.83 11.91
C ARG A 69 7.48 15.14 11.73
N HIS A 70 8.00 16.08 12.51
CA HIS A 70 9.42 16.40 12.48
C HIS A 70 10.26 15.14 12.70
N LYS A 71 11.22 14.89 11.81
CA LYS A 71 12.06 13.68 11.85
C LYS A 71 12.97 13.63 13.07
N HIS A 72 13.51 14.79 13.49
CA HIS A 72 14.41 14.87 14.64
C HIS A 72 13.62 14.88 15.96
N PRO A 73 13.88 13.94 16.89
CA PRO A 73 13.13 13.84 18.15
C PRO A 73 13.10 15.13 18.98
N SER A 74 14.21 15.87 19.04
CA SER A 74 14.26 17.16 19.75
C SER A 74 13.31 18.19 19.15
N ARG A 75 13.31 18.36 17.83
CA ARG A 75 12.38 19.26 17.12
C ARG A 75 10.93 18.79 17.25
N TYR A 76 10.69 17.49 17.18
CA TYR A 76 9.35 16.95 17.39
C TYR A 76 8.82 17.29 18.78
N LEU A 77 9.59 17.01 19.85
CA LEU A 77 9.17 17.29 21.22
C LEU A 77 8.94 18.78 21.47
N GLU A 78 9.84 19.64 20.96
CA GLU A 78 9.70 21.09 21.12
C GLU A 78 8.43 21.63 20.45
N ASN A 79 8.18 21.24 19.20
CA ASN A 79 7.02 21.74 18.45
C ASN A 79 5.72 21.06 18.90
N ALA A 80 5.75 19.77 19.25
CA ALA A 80 4.58 19.06 19.78
C ALA A 80 4.09 19.68 21.09
N ALA A 81 5.01 20.10 21.98
CA ALA A 81 4.65 20.80 23.22
C ALA A 81 3.93 22.15 22.96
N LYS A 82 4.10 22.75 21.78
CA LYS A 82 3.43 23.97 21.33
C LYS A 82 2.18 23.71 20.49
N GLY A 83 1.77 22.44 20.32
CA GLY A 83 0.66 22.05 19.45
C GLY A 83 1.00 22.06 17.95
N GLN A 84 2.28 22.14 17.58
CA GLN A 84 2.77 22.27 16.19
C GLN A 84 3.53 21.01 15.75
N ALA A 85 3.03 19.82 16.10
CA ALA A 85 3.74 18.56 15.83
C ALA A 85 3.90 18.22 14.33
N ILE A 86 3.10 18.85 13.46
CA ILE A 86 3.08 18.64 12.01
C ILE A 86 4.21 19.46 11.37
N ASP A 87 5.09 18.79 10.63
CA ASP A 87 6.19 19.42 9.90
C ASP A 87 5.77 19.78 8.48
N ASN A 88 5.13 18.84 7.78
CA ASN A 88 4.58 19.07 6.44
C ASN A 88 3.19 18.44 6.34
N GLU A 89 2.30 19.12 5.63
CA GLU A 89 0.98 18.66 5.21
C GLU A 89 0.82 18.95 3.72
N TRP A 90 0.31 17.98 2.97
CA TRP A 90 -0.05 18.19 1.56
C TRP A 90 -1.30 17.39 1.20
N THR A 91 -2.04 17.91 0.23
CA THR A 91 -3.18 17.21 -0.37
C THR A 91 -2.69 16.36 -1.53
N ILE A 92 -3.13 15.11 -1.60
CA ILE A 92 -2.87 14.23 -2.74
C ILE A 92 -3.75 14.69 -3.90
N SER A 93 -3.16 14.97 -5.06
CA SER A 93 -3.93 15.38 -6.23
C SER A 93 -4.76 14.22 -6.79
N GLN A 94 -5.84 14.53 -7.53
CA GLN A 94 -6.67 13.48 -8.14
C GLN A 94 -5.92 12.61 -9.15
N ASP A 95 -4.88 13.14 -9.79
CA ASP A 95 -4.06 12.38 -10.73
C ASP A 95 -3.11 11.41 -10.01
N GLU A 96 -2.65 11.76 -8.80
CA GLU A 96 -1.78 10.89 -7.97
C GLU A 96 -2.55 9.81 -7.21
N LEU A 97 -3.85 10.00 -6.93
CA LEU A 97 -4.66 9.07 -6.12
C LEU A 97 -4.69 7.65 -6.68
N GLY A 98 -4.71 7.50 -8.01
CA GLY A 98 -4.66 6.21 -8.67
C GLY A 98 -3.39 5.44 -8.30
N PHE A 99 -2.23 6.09 -8.47
CA PHE A 99 -0.94 5.54 -8.10
C PHE A 99 -0.81 5.29 -6.59
N GLU A 100 -1.17 6.26 -5.77
CA GLU A 100 -1.10 6.18 -4.30
C GLU A 100 -1.92 5.00 -3.76
N PHE A 101 -3.13 4.77 -4.29
CA PHE A 101 -3.90 3.59 -3.92
C PHE A 101 -3.20 2.30 -4.34
N MET A 102 -2.73 2.20 -5.59
CA MET A 102 -2.11 0.99 -6.12
C MET A 102 -0.81 0.64 -5.40
N MET A 103 0.00 1.64 -5.04
CA MET A 103 1.22 1.50 -4.24
C MET A 103 0.97 0.85 -2.87
N ASN A 104 -0.25 0.96 -2.35
CA ASN A 104 -0.67 0.33 -1.10
C ASN A 104 -1.35 -1.03 -1.37
N ALA A 105 -2.39 -1.04 -2.21
CA ALA A 105 -3.27 -2.20 -2.36
C ALA A 105 -2.59 -3.40 -3.04
N LEU A 106 -1.69 -3.17 -4.00
CA LEU A 106 -0.95 -4.25 -4.68
C LEU A 106 0.15 -4.88 -3.81
N ARG A 107 0.35 -4.38 -2.58
CA ARG A 107 1.16 -5.07 -1.58
C ARG A 107 0.44 -6.26 -0.96
N LEU A 108 -0.89 -6.31 -1.01
CA LEU A 108 -1.67 -7.44 -0.54
C LEU A 108 -1.64 -8.56 -1.56
N THR A 109 -1.21 -9.75 -1.13
CA THR A 109 -1.19 -10.95 -1.99
C THR A 109 -2.60 -11.35 -2.43
N GLU A 110 -3.58 -11.12 -1.56
CA GLU A 110 -5.00 -11.34 -1.87
C GLU A 110 -5.63 -10.22 -2.70
N GLY A 111 -4.88 -9.15 -2.96
CA GLY A 111 -5.31 -8.00 -3.74
C GLY A 111 -6.40 -7.16 -3.07
N PHE A 112 -7.25 -6.57 -3.89
CA PHE A 112 -8.33 -5.68 -3.45
C PHE A 112 -9.57 -5.80 -4.36
N ASP A 113 -10.74 -5.56 -3.78
CA ASP A 113 -11.98 -5.43 -4.52
C ASP A 113 -12.04 -4.08 -5.24
N ILE A 114 -12.53 -4.05 -6.47
CA ILE A 114 -12.67 -2.85 -7.30
C ILE A 114 -13.45 -1.73 -6.58
N ASP A 115 -14.43 -2.08 -5.75
CA ASP A 115 -15.26 -1.12 -5.02
C ASP A 115 -14.44 -0.42 -3.92
N LEU A 116 -13.40 -1.08 -3.41
CA LEU A 116 -12.49 -0.47 -2.44
C LEU A 116 -11.76 0.73 -3.04
N PHE A 117 -11.41 0.69 -4.33
CA PHE A 117 -10.76 1.81 -5.01
C PHE A 117 -11.66 3.05 -4.96
N GLN A 118 -12.91 2.92 -5.40
CA GLN A 118 -13.86 4.03 -5.39
C GLN A 118 -14.16 4.50 -3.97
N LEU A 119 -14.35 3.57 -3.04
CA LEU A 119 -14.61 3.89 -1.62
C LEU A 119 -13.47 4.70 -0.99
N ARG A 120 -12.21 4.40 -1.34
CA ARG A 120 -11.03 5.00 -0.71
C ARG A 120 -10.50 6.24 -1.41
N THR A 121 -10.79 6.42 -2.68
CA THR A 121 -10.27 7.54 -3.48
C THR A 121 -11.35 8.51 -3.95
N GLY A 122 -12.62 8.07 -3.97
CA GLY A 122 -13.72 8.80 -4.61
C GLY A 122 -13.66 8.78 -6.14
N LEU A 123 -12.65 8.14 -6.73
CA LEU A 123 -12.46 8.09 -8.18
C LEU A 123 -13.14 6.86 -8.79
N PRO A 124 -13.70 6.99 -10.01
CA PRO A 124 -14.15 5.83 -10.78
C PRO A 124 -12.95 5.01 -11.28
N ILE A 125 -13.15 3.69 -11.42
CA ILE A 125 -12.07 2.75 -11.79
C ILE A 125 -11.53 2.98 -13.21
N ASP A 126 -12.33 3.58 -14.10
CA ASP A 126 -11.96 3.94 -15.47
C ASP A 126 -10.70 4.83 -15.52
N ARG A 127 -10.44 5.62 -14.48
CA ARG A 127 -9.24 6.43 -14.31
C ARG A 127 -7.94 5.63 -14.34
N ILE A 128 -7.99 4.35 -13.94
CA ILE A 128 -6.82 3.46 -13.90
C ILE A 128 -6.97 2.22 -14.80
N GLU A 129 -8.09 2.10 -15.51
CA GLU A 129 -8.36 0.96 -16.41
C GLU A 129 -7.26 0.74 -17.47
N PRO A 130 -6.69 1.77 -18.12
CA PRO A 130 -5.60 1.56 -19.09
C PRO A 130 -4.36 0.89 -18.47
N ALA A 131 -4.00 1.28 -17.26
CA ALA A 131 -2.89 0.72 -16.51
C ALA A 131 -3.18 -0.73 -16.07
N LEU A 132 -4.40 -0.99 -15.58
CA LEU A 132 -4.87 -2.33 -15.23
C LEU A 132 -4.82 -3.27 -16.44
N LYS A 133 -5.30 -2.83 -17.60
CA LYS A 133 -5.26 -3.62 -18.84
C LYS A 133 -3.83 -3.94 -19.26
N THR A 134 -2.91 -2.98 -19.13
CA THR A 134 -1.49 -3.20 -19.41
C THR A 134 -0.88 -4.21 -18.44
N ALA A 135 -1.16 -4.07 -17.14
CA ALA A 135 -0.70 -5.00 -16.11
C ALA A 135 -1.21 -6.43 -16.33
N TRP A 136 -2.49 -6.57 -16.70
CA TRP A 136 -3.11 -7.86 -17.01
C TRP A 136 -2.51 -8.50 -18.26
N ASN A 137 -2.34 -7.73 -19.34
CA ASN A 137 -1.69 -8.23 -20.57
C ASN A 137 -0.24 -8.70 -20.33
N LYS A 138 0.45 -8.08 -19.36
CA LYS A 138 1.80 -8.49 -18.92
C LYS A 138 1.79 -9.67 -17.95
N GLY A 139 0.63 -10.18 -17.55
CA GLY A 139 0.49 -11.26 -16.57
C GLY A 139 0.90 -10.87 -15.15
N LEU A 140 0.97 -9.57 -14.83
CA LEU A 140 1.34 -9.07 -13.51
C LEU A 140 0.17 -9.08 -12.52
N ILE A 141 -1.06 -9.07 -13.03
CA ILE A 141 -2.27 -9.13 -12.20
C ILE A 141 -3.28 -10.12 -12.79
N THR A 142 -4.17 -10.62 -11.92
CA THR A 142 -5.42 -11.27 -12.29
C THR A 142 -6.60 -10.36 -11.96
N VAL A 143 -7.67 -10.46 -12.75
CA VAL A 143 -8.93 -9.76 -12.50
C VAL A 143 -10.06 -10.78 -12.61
N GLU A 144 -10.69 -11.13 -11.49
CA GLU A 144 -11.75 -12.14 -11.42
C GLU A 144 -12.82 -11.68 -10.42
N ASN A 145 -14.10 -11.69 -10.81
CA ASN A 145 -15.23 -11.33 -9.92
C ASN A 145 -14.99 -10.02 -9.14
N ASN A 146 -14.62 -8.94 -9.83
CA ASN A 146 -14.28 -7.64 -9.24
C ASN A 146 -13.04 -7.60 -8.33
N LEU A 147 -12.31 -8.71 -8.22
CA LEU A 147 -11.12 -8.83 -7.39
C LEU A 147 -9.86 -8.71 -8.25
N ILE A 148 -9.03 -7.71 -7.96
CA ILE A 148 -7.76 -7.45 -8.62
C ILE A 148 -6.64 -7.91 -7.70
N LYS A 149 -5.78 -8.82 -8.18
CA LYS A 149 -4.67 -9.36 -7.38
C LYS A 149 -3.36 -9.35 -8.14
N PRO A 150 -2.21 -9.12 -7.47
CA PRO A 150 -0.92 -9.37 -8.09
C PRO A 150 -0.71 -10.89 -8.26
N THR A 151 -0.31 -11.31 -9.46
CA THR A 151 0.18 -12.68 -9.67
C THR A 151 1.50 -12.88 -8.92
N LEU A 152 2.01 -14.11 -8.83
CA LEU A 152 3.36 -14.33 -8.30
C LEU A 152 4.41 -13.50 -9.07
N LEU A 153 4.26 -13.38 -10.40
CA LEU A 153 5.09 -12.50 -11.22
C LEU A 153 4.94 -11.03 -10.79
N GLY A 154 3.69 -10.54 -10.65
CA GLY A 154 3.43 -9.18 -10.17
C GLY A 154 3.98 -8.89 -8.78
N GLN A 155 3.99 -9.87 -7.88
CA GLN A 155 4.58 -9.73 -6.54
C GLN A 155 6.11 -9.60 -6.61
N ARG A 156 6.76 -10.43 -7.44
CA ARG A 156 8.22 -10.37 -7.65
C ARG A 156 8.66 -9.09 -8.35
N PHE A 157 7.85 -8.59 -9.27
CA PHE A 157 8.11 -7.37 -10.05
C PHE A 157 7.18 -6.22 -9.64
N LEU A 158 6.90 -6.09 -8.33
CA LEU A 158 5.95 -5.10 -7.82
C LEU A 158 6.29 -3.67 -8.26
N ASN A 159 7.56 -3.29 -8.28
CA ASN A 159 7.96 -1.95 -8.73
C ASN A 159 7.61 -1.69 -10.20
N GLU A 160 7.83 -2.68 -11.09
CA GLU A 160 7.46 -2.57 -12.50
C GLU A 160 5.96 -2.51 -12.69
N LEU A 161 5.20 -3.28 -11.89
CA LEU A 161 3.75 -3.21 -11.86
C LEU A 161 3.26 -1.82 -11.43
N LEU A 162 3.82 -1.26 -10.35
CA LEU A 162 3.43 0.06 -9.84
C LEU A 162 3.75 1.20 -10.81
N GLN A 163 4.85 1.09 -11.56
CA GLN A 163 5.23 2.09 -12.57
C GLN A 163 4.17 2.27 -13.66
N LEU A 164 3.32 1.28 -13.92
CA LEU A 164 2.23 1.38 -14.89
C LEU A 164 1.15 2.40 -14.51
N PHE A 165 1.09 2.78 -13.22
CA PHE A 165 0.10 3.71 -12.68
C PHE A 165 0.65 5.11 -12.44
N LEU A 166 1.95 5.34 -12.71
CA LEU A 166 2.53 6.68 -12.69
C LEU A 166 2.01 7.47 -13.90
N VAL A 167 1.54 8.69 -13.64
CA VAL A 167 1.06 9.65 -14.65
C VAL A 167 2.15 10.68 -14.92
#